data_AF-A0ABD5DXD2-F1
#
_entry.id   AF-A0ABD5DXD2-F1
#
_cell.length_a   1.000
_cell.length_b   1.000
_cell.length_c   1.000
_cell.angle_alpha   90.00
_cell.angle_beta   90.00
_cell.angle_gamma   90.00
#
_symmetry.space_group_name_H-M   'P 1'
#
loop_
_entity.id
_entity.type
_entity.pdbx_description
1 polymer ?
#
loop_
_entity_poly.entity_id
_entity_poly.type
_entity_poly.pdbx_seq_one_letter_code
_entity_poly.pdbx_strand_id
1 'polypeptide(L)'
;NVGGGCTHWGTIPSNALRHAVSRIIEFNQNPLYSDHSRLLRSSFADILNHADSVINQQTHMRQGFYERNHCEILQGNAHFV
;
A
#
# COMPACT_ATOMS: atom_id res chain seq x y z
N ASN A 1 -1.87 3.36 14.76
CA ASN A 1 -2.61 2.96 13.53
C ASN A 1 -3.12 1.54 13.64
N VAL A 2 -4.34 1.29 13.18
CA VAL A 2 -4.99 -0.03 13.22
C VAL A 2 -4.59 -0.92 12.04
N GLY A 3 -4.64 -2.24 12.22
CA GLY A 3 -4.47 -3.21 11.13
C GLY A 3 -3.32 -4.20 11.23
N GLY A 4 -2.48 -4.09 12.27
CA GLY A 4 -1.42 -5.08 12.56
C GLY A 4 -0.35 -5.22 11.47
N GLY A 5 0.52 -6.22 11.60
CA GLY A 5 1.72 -6.32 10.77
C GLY A 5 1.47 -6.53 9.28
N CYS A 6 0.43 -7.30 8.91
CA CYS A 6 0.05 -7.51 7.51
C CYS A 6 -0.22 -6.20 6.75
N THR A 7 -0.80 -5.20 7.42
CA THR A 7 -1.11 -3.90 6.80
C THR A 7 0.08 -2.97 6.73
N HIS A 8 0.92 -2.94 7.75
CA HIS A 8 1.91 -1.87 7.89
C HIS A 8 3.31 -2.27 7.39
N TRP A 9 3.69 -3.55 7.45
CA TRP A 9 5.04 -3.99 7.07
C TRP A 9 5.09 -5.42 6.51
N GLY A 10 3.94 -6.00 6.14
CA GLY A 10 3.82 -7.38 5.69
C GLY A 10 3.24 -7.47 4.28
N THR A 11 2.15 -8.23 4.15
CA THR A 11 1.54 -8.62 2.89
C THR A 11 1.07 -7.44 2.04
N ILE A 12 0.40 -6.44 2.63
CA ILE A 12 -0.16 -5.31 1.88
C ILE A 12 0.96 -4.46 1.26
N PRO A 13 1.97 -3.97 2.03
CA PRO A 13 3.10 -3.25 1.44
C PRO A 13 3.83 -4.07 0.37
N SER A 14 4.09 -5.36 0.65
CA SER A 14 4.82 -6.24 -0.26
C SER A 14 4.08 -6.45 -1.58
N ASN A 15 2.75 -6.60 -1.53
CA ASN A 15 1.92 -6.78 -2.72
C ASN A 15 1.71 -5.46 -3.48
N ALA A 16 1.52 -4.34 -2.78
CA ALA A 16 1.40 -3.02 -3.42
C ALA A 16 2.67 -2.66 -4.19
N LEU A 17 3.84 -2.88 -3.58
CA LEU A 17 5.14 -2.66 -4.23
C LEU A 17 5.31 -3.56 -5.45
N ARG A 18 5.07 -4.87 -5.31
CA ARG A 18 5.17 -5.83 -6.41
C ARG A 18 4.25 -5.45 -7.56
N HIS A 19 3.01 -5.08 -7.26
CA HIS A 19 2.04 -4.67 -8.25
C HIS A 19 2.47 -3.39 -9.00
N ALA A 20 2.95 -2.38 -8.29
CA ALA A 20 3.44 -1.14 -8.90
C ALA A 20 4.62 -1.40 -9.85
N VAL A 21 5.58 -2.24 -9.44
CA VAL A 21 6.71 -2.65 -10.29
C VAL A 21 6.23 -3.41 -11.52
N SER A 22 5.34 -4.40 -11.36
CA SER A 22 4.77 -5.16 -12.48
C SER A 22 4.11 -4.24 -13.51
N ARG A 23 3.34 -3.24 -13.07
CA ARG A 23 2.68 -2.28 -13.96
C ARG A 23 3.66 -1.42 -14.75
N ILE A 24 4.77 -1.00 -14.13
CA ILE A 24 5.82 -0.23 -14.82
C ILE A 24 6.49 -1.10 -15.89
N ILE A 25 6.78 -2.37 -15.58
CA ILE A 25 7.37 -3.31 -16.53
C ILE A 25 6.41 -3.54 -17.70
N GLU A 26 5.14 -3.85 -17.43
CA GLU A 26 4.10 -4.05 -18.45
C GLU A 26 3.97 -2.84 -19.36
N PHE A 27 3.96 -1.63 -18.79
CA PHE A 27 3.89 -0.39 -19.57
C PHE A 27 5.09 -0.24 -20.50
N ASN A 28 6.30 -0.44 -19.97
CA ASN A 28 7.53 -0.29 -20.74
C ASN A 28 7.73 -1.38 -21.81
N GLN A 29 7.13 -2.55 -21.63
CA GLN A 29 7.19 -3.68 -22.59
C GLN A 29 6.09 -3.64 -23.65
N ASN A 30 5.08 -2.78 -23.51
CA ASN A 30 3.97 -2.70 -24.44
C ASN A 30 4.37 -1.93 -25.71
N PRO A 31 4.33 -2.57 -26.91
CA PRO A 31 4.74 -1.95 -28.18
C PRO A 31 3.98 -0.66 -28.55
N LEU A 32 2.76 -0.47 -28.02
CA LEU A 32 1.98 0.75 -28.23
C LEU A 32 2.54 1.96 -27.47
N TYR A 33 3.36 1.72 -26.43
CA TYR A 33 3.90 2.75 -25.55
C TYR A 33 5.44 2.76 -25.51
N SER A 34 6.09 1.68 -25.96
CA SER A 34 7.54 1.47 -25.85
C SER A 34 8.36 2.09 -26.99
N ASP A 35 7.81 3.04 -27.75
CA ASP A 35 8.43 3.63 -28.94
C ASP A 35 9.58 4.58 -28.56
N HIS A 36 10.63 4.03 -27.94
CA HIS A 36 11.92 4.53 -27.43
C HIS A 36 11.98 5.90 -26.71
N SER A 37 10.92 6.70 -26.74
CA SER A 37 10.81 8.09 -26.29
C SER A 37 9.95 8.23 -25.02
N ARG A 38 9.21 7.19 -24.62
CA ARG A 38 8.26 7.20 -23.49
C ARG A 38 8.48 6.05 -22.51
N LEU A 39 9.73 5.74 -22.17
CA LEU A 39 9.99 4.84 -21.04
C LEU A 39 9.55 5.52 -19.73
N LEU A 40 8.62 4.88 -19.02
CA LEU A 40 8.21 5.33 -17.70
C LEU A 40 9.30 4.92 -16.71
N ARG A 41 10.07 5.91 -16.25
CA ARG A 41 11.08 5.77 -15.21
C ARG A 41 10.55 6.38 -13.93
N SER A 42 9.81 5.61 -13.15
CA SER A 42 9.51 5.99 -11.77
C SER A 42 10.76 5.79 -10.91
N SER A 43 11.09 6.75 -10.06
CA SER A 43 12.10 6.53 -9.04
C SER A 43 11.60 5.50 -8.04
N PHE A 44 12.53 4.82 -7.34
CA PHE A 44 12.14 3.92 -6.25
C PHE A 44 11.29 4.64 -5.19
N ALA A 45 11.55 5.92 -4.95
CA ALA A 45 10.76 6.74 -4.04
C ALA A 45 9.29 6.89 -4.49
N ASP A 46 9.04 7.07 -5.79
CA ASP A 46 7.67 7.18 -6.32
C ASP A 46 6.88 5.88 -6.14
N ILE A 47 7.55 4.74 -6.36
CA ILE A 47 6.95 3.42 -6.20
C ILE A 47 6.65 3.17 -4.71
N LEU A 48 7.55 3.57 -3.81
CA LEU A 48 7.35 3.46 -2.37
C LEU A 48 6.19 4.35 -1.88
N ASN A 49 6.14 5.60 -2.34
CA ASN A 49 5.04 6.53 -2.03
C ASN A 49 3.68 5.97 -2.47
N HIS A 50 3.63 5.30 -3.62
CA HIS A 50 2.40 4.63 -4.07
C HIS A 50 1.99 3.48 -3.13
N ALA A 51 2.95 2.64 -2.71
CA ALA A 51 2.69 1.58 -1.73
C ALA A 51 2.20 2.14 -0.39
N ASP A 52 2.80 3.23 0.10
CA ASP A 52 2.37 3.93 1.32
C ASP A 52 0.94 4.47 1.21
N SER A 53 0.55 5.00 0.06
CA SER A 53 -0.83 5.40 -0.19
C SER A 53 -1.81 4.23 -0.04
N VAL A 54 -1.45 3.04 -0.53
CA VAL A 54 -2.30 1.84 -0.37
C VAL A 54 -2.42 1.45 1.10
N ILE A 55 -1.31 1.47 1.86
CA ILE A 55 -1.31 1.18 3.29
C ILE A 55 -2.26 2.14 4.03
N ASN A 56 -2.14 3.44 3.77
CA ASN A 56 -2.97 4.46 4.40
C ASN A 56 -4.46 4.26 4.12
N GLN A 57 -4.82 3.91 2.87
CA GLN A 57 -6.20 3.57 2.51
C GLN A 57 -6.71 2.35 3.30
N GLN A 58 -5.89 1.32 3.48
CA GLN A 58 -6.26 0.12 4.23
C GLN A 58 -6.43 0.40 5.73
N THR A 59 -5.55 1.20 6.32
CA THR A 59 -5.68 1.66 7.71
C THR A 59 -6.94 2.50 7.90
N HIS A 60 -7.21 3.45 7.00
CA HIS A 60 -8.39 4.30 7.07
C HIS A 60 -9.70 3.51 6.92
N MET A 61 -9.76 2.58 5.97
CA MET A 61 -10.91 1.69 5.79
C MET A 61 -11.21 0.91 7.08
N ARG A 62 -10.19 0.34 7.72
CA ARG A 62 -10.33 -0.41 8.97
C ARG A 62 -10.76 0.46 10.14
N GLN A 63 -10.17 1.65 10.27
CA GLN A 63 -10.59 2.65 11.24
C GLN A 63 -12.08 2.96 11.10
N GLY A 64 -12.55 3.20 9.88
CA GLY A 64 -13.97 3.44 9.60
C GLY A 64 -14.88 2.25 9.93
N PHE A 65 -14.39 0.99 9.87
CA PHE A 65 -15.16 -0.16 10.35
C PHE A 65 -15.36 -0.12 11.86
N TYR A 66 -14.31 0.19 12.64
CA TYR A 66 -14.44 0.29 14.10
C TYR A 66 -15.39 1.42 14.51
N GLU A 67 -15.25 2.59 13.88
CA GLU A 67 -16.12 3.75 14.15
C GLU A 67 -17.59 3.45 13.85
N ARG A 68 -17.89 2.88 12.67
CA ARG A 68 -19.27 2.53 12.29
C ARG A 68 -19.92 1.47 13.19
N ASN A 69 -19.11 0.62 13.83
CA ASN A 69 -19.60 -0.42 14.71
C ASN A 69 -19.50 -0.03 16.20
N HIS A 70 -19.23 1.24 16.50
CA HIS A 70 -19.08 1.75 17.87
C HIS A 70 -18.05 0.97 18.69
N CYS A 71 -17.01 0.46 18.04
CA CYS A 71 -15.90 -0.21 18.72
C CYS A 71 -14.93 0.85 19.26
N GLU A 72 -14.75 0.89 20.58
CA GLU A 72 -13.73 1.72 21.20
C GLU A 72 -12.32 1.23 20.86
N ILE A 73 -11.44 2.14 20.45
CA ILE A 73 -10.06 1.84 20.09
C ILE A 73 -9.15 2.38 21.19
N LEU A 74 -8.66 1.49 22.04
CA LEU A 74 -7.66 1.82 23.06
C LEU A 74 -6.25 1.67 22.48
N GLN A 75 -5.44 2.72 22.59
CA GLN A 75 -4.04 2.68 22.14
C GLN A 75 -3.11 2.41 23.32
N GLY A 76 -2.25 1.40 23.20
CA GLY A 76 -1.27 1.04 24.21
C GLY A 76 -0.86 -0.43 24.13
N ASN A 77 -0.09 -0.88 25.11
CA ASN A 77 0.23 -2.30 25.31
C ASN A 77 -0.61 -2.85 26.46
N ALA A 78 -1.35 -3.93 26.23
CA ALA A 78 -2.17 -4.60 27.23
C ALA A 78 -1.47 -5.89 27.72
N HIS A 79 -1.71 -6.25 28.98
CA HIS A 79 -1.28 -7.51 29.59
C HIS A 79 -2.43 -8.12 30.39
N PHE A 80 -2.41 -9.44 30.58
CA PHE A 80 -3.32 -10.11 31.50
C PHE A 80 -2.89 -9.86 32.95
N VAL A 81 -3.87 -9.78 33.85
CA VAL A 81 -3.65 -9.71 35.30
C VAL A 81 -3.57 -11.12 35.87
#